data_AF-A0A842TQS9-F1
#
_entry.id   AF-A0A842TQS9-F1
#
_cell.length_a   1.000
_cell.length_b   1.000
_cell.length_c   1.000
_cell.angle_alpha   90.00
_cell.angle_beta   90.00
_cell.angle_gamma   90.00
#
_symmetry.space_group_name_H-M   'P 1'
#
loop_
_entity.id
_entity.type
_entity.pdbx_description
1 polymer ?
#
loop_
_entity_poly.entity_id
_entity_poly.type
_entity_poly.pdbx_seq_one_letter_code
_entity_poly.pdbx_strand_id
1 'polypeptide(L)'
;MPAVRIKNKKLLEEIQAKLKRKFGRKFSQQEILDRSVEYLYKNLDGFIGVFFPFIEISPQRLKEIINSASDFDYQTSGNEDLDVYKR
;
A
#
# COMPACT_ATOMS: atom_id res chain seq x y z
N MET A 1 -9.39 11.85 13.68
CA MET A 1 -8.46 11.47 12.60
C MET A 1 -7.61 10.30 13.08
N PRO A 2 -7.41 9.24 12.29
CA PRO A 2 -6.64 8.08 12.72
C PRO A 2 -5.18 8.49 12.96
N ALA A 3 -4.68 8.25 14.18
CA ALA A 3 -3.31 8.56 14.55
C ALA A 3 -2.37 7.51 13.94
N VAL A 4 -1.60 7.90 12.92
CA VAL A 4 -0.57 7.03 12.34
C VAL A 4 0.52 6.81 13.38
N ARG A 5 0.61 5.58 13.92
CA ARG A 5 1.64 5.21 14.90
C ARG A 5 2.96 4.94 14.18
N ILE A 6 3.86 5.92 14.20
CA ILE A 6 5.23 5.75 13.73
C ILE A 6 5.99 4.87 14.73
N LYS A 7 6.27 3.61 14.34
CA LYS A 7 7.02 2.66 15.18
C LYS A 7 8.47 3.13 15.45
N ASN A 8 9.06 3.87 14.51
CA ASN A 8 10.47 4.29 14.55
C ASN A 8 10.66 5.74 15.02
N LYS A 9 10.06 6.11 16.16
CA LYS A 9 10.11 7.49 16.68
C LYS A 9 11.54 8.04 16.84
N LYS A 10 12.49 7.19 17.24
CA LYS A 10 13.92 7.55 17.37
C LYS A 10 14.52 8.08 16.06
N LEU A 11 14.17 7.46 14.92
CA LEU A 11 14.66 7.88 13.61
C LEU A 11 14.15 9.28 13.25
N LEU A 12 12.89 9.58 13.60
CA LEU A 12 12.29 10.90 13.38
C LEU A 12 13.00 11.98 14.22
N GLU A 13 13.36 11.67 15.46
CA GLU A 13 14.14 12.57 16.33
C GLU A 13 15.54 12.83 15.77
N GLU A 14 16.21 11.81 15.22
CA GLU A 14 17.51 11.96 14.56
C GLU A 14 17.41 12.82 13.29
N ILE A 15 16.36 12.66 12.49
CA ILE A 15 16.08 13.51 11.33
C ILE A 15 15.85 14.96 11.78
N GLN A 16 15.05 15.19 12.83
CA GLN A 16 14.85 16.51 13.41
C GLN A 16 16.16 17.16 13.85
N ALA A 17 17.06 16.41 14.49
CA ALA A 17 18.37 16.91 14.92
C ALA A 17 19.27 17.29 13.71
N LYS A 18 19.31 16.44 12.68
CA LYS A 18 20.05 16.72 11.44
C LYS A 18 19.51 17.96 10.72
N LEU A 19 18.19 18.10 10.61
CA LEU A 19 17.56 19.27 10.02
C LEU A 19 17.82 20.54 10.85
N LYS A 20 17.73 20.47 12.18
CA LYS A 20 18.07 21.61 13.06
C LYS A 20 19.52 22.05 12.87
N ARG A 21 20.45 21.10 12.78
CA ARG A 21 21.87 21.41 12.55
C ARG A 21 22.09 22.10 11.19
N LYS A 22 21.36 21.70 10.15
CA LYS A 22 21.52 22.22 8.80
C LYS A 22 20.85 23.59 8.59
N PHE A 23 19.67 23.80 9.17
CA PHE A 23 18.84 24.97 8.92
C PHE A 23 18.73 25.94 10.11
N GLY A 24 19.36 25.63 11.25
CA GLY A 24 19.36 26.47 12.44
C GLY A 24 18.02 26.55 13.20
N ARG A 25 16.94 25.92 12.70
CA ARG A 25 15.61 25.91 13.34
C ARG A 25 15.08 24.51 13.61
N LYS A 26 14.23 24.37 14.63
CA LYS A 26 13.54 23.10 14.93
C LYS A 26 12.32 22.96 14.02
N PHE A 27 12.21 21.82 13.35
CA PHE A 27 11.03 21.46 12.54
C PHE A 27 10.06 20.62 13.37
N SER A 28 8.76 20.82 13.18
CA SER A 28 7.75 19.97 13.81
C SER A 28 7.74 18.58 13.18
N GLN A 29 7.25 17.57 13.92
CA GLN A 29 7.12 16.22 13.37
C GLN A 29 6.15 16.19 12.18
N GLN A 30 5.06 16.95 12.27
CA GLN A 30 4.08 17.07 11.18
C GLN A 30 4.71 17.68 9.92
N GLU A 31 5.45 18.79 10.06
CA GLU A 31 6.11 19.46 8.92
C GLU A 31 7.08 18.50 8.20
N ILE A 32 7.81 17.67 8.95
CA ILE A 32 8.70 16.67 8.36
C ILE A 32 7.90 15.59 7.63
N LEU A 33 6.81 15.09 8.22
CA LEU A 33 5.98 14.06 7.61
C LEU A 33 5.33 14.56 6.33
N ASP A 34 4.74 15.77 6.35
CA ASP A 34 4.08 16.37 5.19
C ASP A 34 5.07 16.48 4.02
N ARG A 35 6.28 17.01 4.27
CA ARG A 35 7.34 17.10 3.26
C ARG A 35 7.86 15.74 2.81
N SER A 36 7.90 14.75 3.69
CA SER A 36 8.34 13.40 3.35
C SER A 36 7.33 12.71 2.44
N VAL A 37 6.03 12.89 2.69
CA VAL A 37 4.96 12.38 1.84
C VAL A 37 4.98 13.07 0.48
N GLU A 38 5.12 14.40 0.43
CA GLU A 38 5.28 15.14 -0.83
C GLU A 38 6.49 14.66 -1.64
N TYR A 39 7.62 14.44 -0.97
CA TYR A 39 8.83 13.93 -1.60
C TYR A 39 8.65 12.50 -2.11
N LEU A 40 8.03 11.63 -1.31
CA LEU A 40 7.76 10.24 -1.69
C LEU A 40 6.83 10.17 -2.89
N TYR A 41 5.77 10.98 -2.93
CA TYR A 41 4.86 11.04 -4.06
C TYR A 41 5.59 11.39 -5.38
N LYS A 42 6.53 12.34 -5.33
CA LYS A 42 7.34 12.72 -6.50
C LYS A 42 8.36 11.67 -6.94
N ASN A 43 8.73 10.76 -6.04
CA ASN A 43 9.75 9.72 -6.27
C ASN A 43 9.17 8.32 -6.08
N LEU A 44 7.86 8.17 -6.32
CA LEU A 44 7.12 6.97 -5.95
C LEU A 44 7.64 5.73 -6.67
N ASP A 45 7.96 5.84 -7.96
CA ASP A 45 8.45 4.72 -8.76
C ASP A 45 9.79 4.17 -8.21
N GLY A 46 10.71 5.07 -7.84
CA GLY A 46 11.97 4.67 -7.20
C GLY A 46 11.76 4.06 -5.82
N PHE A 47 10.82 4.59 -5.05
CA PHE A 47 10.44 4.04 -3.75
C PHE A 47 9.85 2.62 -3.90
N ILE A 48 8.95 2.41 -4.86
CA ILE A 48 8.38 1.09 -5.19
C ILE A 48 9.48 0.12 -5.59
N GLY A 49 10.37 0.50 -6.51
CA GLY A 49 11.46 -0.38 -6.96
C GLY A 49 12.39 -0.86 -5.83
N VAL A 50 12.63 -0.02 -4.81
CA VAL A 50 13.53 -0.36 -3.69
C VAL A 50 12.83 -1.18 -2.61
N PHE A 51 11.61 -0.82 -2.23
CA PHE A 51 10.95 -1.38 -1.05
C PHE A 51 9.85 -2.39 -1.37
N PHE A 52 9.34 -2.37 -2.60
CA PHE A 52 8.35 -3.29 -3.14
C PHE A 52 8.87 -3.87 -4.45
N PRO A 53 10.04 -4.54 -4.43
CA PRO A 53 10.60 -5.13 -5.64
C PRO A 53 9.54 -6.06 -6.24
N PHE A 54 9.29 -5.89 -7.54
CA PHE A 54 8.31 -6.70 -8.25
C PHE A 54 8.73 -8.17 -8.10
N ILE A 55 7.90 -8.97 -7.45
CA ILE A 55 8.06 -10.42 -7.46
C ILE A 55 7.55 -10.86 -8.83
N GLU A 56 8.46 -11.22 -9.73
CA GLU A 56 8.07 -11.93 -10.95
C GLU A 56 7.32 -13.20 -10.54
N ILE A 57 6.02 -13.23 -10.78
CA ILE A 57 5.22 -14.43 -10.61
C ILE A 57 5.73 -15.40 -11.68
N SER A 58 6.34 -16.51 -11.25
CA SER A 58 6.81 -17.51 -12.20
C SER A 58 5.64 -17.97 -13.08
N PRO A 59 5.87 -18.33 -14.36
CA PRO A 59 4.80 -18.84 -15.22
C PRO A 59 4.05 -20.02 -14.61
N GLN A 60 4.69 -20.80 -13.73
CA GLN A 60 4.08 -21.88 -12.96
C GLN A 60 3.12 -21.35 -11.90
N ARG A 61 3.52 -20.33 -11.12
CA ARG A 61 2.63 -19.69 -10.13
C ARG A 61 1.47 -18.96 -10.78
N LEU A 62 1.68 -18.36 -11.96
CA LEU A 62 0.60 -17.75 -12.73
C LEU A 62 -0.41 -18.80 -13.19
N LYS A 63 0.06 -19.95 -13.69
CA LYS A 63 -0.80 -21.09 -14.03
C LYS A 63 -1.57 -21.61 -12.83
N GLU A 64 -0.93 -21.74 -11.67
CA GLU A 64 -1.62 -22.13 -10.43
C GLU A 64 -2.72 -21.12 -10.04
N ILE A 65 -2.44 -19.82 -10.07
CA ILE A 65 -3.44 -18.78 -9.75
C ILE A 65 -4.61 -18.80 -10.72
N ILE A 66 -4.34 -18.94 -12.03
CA ILE A 66 -5.39 -19.03 -13.06
C ILE A 66 -6.24 -20.28 -12.85
N ASN A 67 -5.61 -21.44 -12.60
CA ASN A 67 -6.33 -22.69 -12.39
C ASN A 67 -7.14 -22.68 -11.09
N SER A 68 -6.63 -22.08 -10.01
CA SER A 68 -7.37 -21.91 -8.75
C SER A 68 -8.53 -20.91 -8.86
N ALA A 69 -8.43 -19.92 -9.74
CA ALA A 69 -9.53 -18.99 -10.02
C ALA A 69 -10.65 -19.65 -10.85
N SER A 70 -10.29 -20.56 -11.77
CA SER A 70 -11.28 -21.36 -12.53
C SER A 70 -12.04 -22.38 -11.69
N ASP A 71 -11.56 -22.72 -10.48
CA ASP A 71 -12.24 -23.65 -9.56
C ASP A 71 -13.37 -22.98 -8.75
N PHE A 72 -13.56 -21.67 -8.89
CA PHE A 72 -14.76 -20.95 -8.42
C PHE A 72 -15.89 -21.03 -9.45
N ASP A 73 -16.21 -22.23 -9.93
CA ASP A 73 -17.46 -22.47 -10.64
C ASP A 73 -18.55 -22.58 -9.57
N TYR A 74 -19.08 -21.43 -9.12
CA TYR A 74 -20.33 -21.42 -8.37
C TYR A 74 -21.45 -21.86 -9.32
N GLN A 75 -21.67 -23.17 -9.41
CA GLN A 75 -22.91 -23.70 -9.97
C GLN A 75 -24.04 -23.37 -9.00
N THR A 76 -24.71 -22.25 -9.23
CA THR A 76 -26.07 -22.09 -8.70
C THR A 76 -26.96 -23.03 -9.50
N SER A 77 -27.41 -24.12 -8.90
CA SER A 77 -28.48 -24.99 -9.41
C SER A 77 -29.87 -24.33 -9.32
N GLY A 78 -29.93 -23.01 -9.48
CA GLY A 78 -31.16 -22.23 -9.51
C GLY A 78 -31.41 -21.75 -10.94
N ASN A 79 -32.52 -22.20 -11.55
CA ASN A 79 -33.04 -21.60 -12.76
C ASN A 79 -33.26 -20.10 -12.52
N GLU A 80 -32.52 -19.23 -13.21
CA GLU A 80 -32.65 -17.77 -13.10
C GLU A 80 -33.99 -17.23 -13.65
N ASP A 81 -34.89 -18.10 -14.13
CA ASP A 81 -36.09 -17.71 -14.87
C ASP A 81 -37.42 -17.76 -14.10
N LEU A 82 -37.47 -17.97 -12.78
CA LEU A 82 -38.78 -18.17 -12.10
C LEU A 82 -39.15 -17.28 -10.91
N ASP A 83 -38.30 -16.37 -10.42
CA ASP A 83 -38.66 -15.55 -9.25
C ASP A 83 -38.97 -14.07 -9.53
N VAL A 84 -39.05 -13.65 -10.80
CA VAL A 84 -39.49 -12.27 -11.13
C VAL A 84 -41.03 -12.14 -11.16
N TYR A 85 -41.79 -13.24 -11.08
CA TYR A 85 -43.26 -13.21 -11.11
C TYR A 85 -43.91 -14.07 -10.02
N LYS A 86 -43.70 -13.73 -8.75
CA LYS A 86 -44.74 -13.95 -7.74
C LYS A 86 -45.06 -12.63 -7.04
N ARG A 87 -46.23 -12.12 -7.39
CA ARG A 87 -47.00 -11.08 -6.69
C ARG A 87 -47.33 -11.51 -5.27
#